data_AF-A0A9N7QP59-F1
#
_entry.id   AF-A0A9N7QP59-F1
#
_cell.length_a   1.000
_cell.length_b   1.000
_cell.length_c   1.000
_cell.angle_alpha   90.00
_cell.angle_beta   90.00
_cell.angle_gamma   90.00
#
_symmetry.space_group_name_H-M   'P 1'
#
loop_
_entity.id
_entity.type
_entity.pdbx_description
1 polymer ?
#
loop_
_entity_poly.entity_id
_entity_poly.type
_entity_poly.pdbx_seq_one_letter_code
_entity_poly.pdbx_strand_id
1 'polypeptide(L)' 'MSRYNPNYVGGDIMTGAKDIRQLTFGPRVTLSPYRTGVPGTYICSAATPPGPGAHGMCGANAAKLALAELK' A
#
# COMPACT_ATOMS: atom_id res chain seq x y z
N MET A 1 -18.86 -6.41 5.42
CA MET A 1 -18.08 -7.65 5.69
C MET A 1 -18.24 -8.21 7.10
N SER A 2 -18.20 -7.41 8.17
CA SER A 2 -18.27 -7.90 9.55
C SER A 2 -19.51 -8.76 9.89
N ARG A 3 -20.66 -8.51 9.23
CA ARG A 3 -21.87 -9.37 9.32
C ARG A 3 -21.65 -10.80 8.81
N TYR A 4 -20.74 -10.99 7.85
CA TYR A 4 -20.40 -12.31 7.30
C TYR A 4 -19.30 -13.00 8.11
N ASN A 5 -18.26 -12.25 8.48
CA ASN A 5 -17.18 -12.73 9.33
C ASN A 5 -16.87 -11.67 10.39
N PRO A 6 -17.07 -11.94 11.70
CA PRO A 6 -16.82 -10.97 12.76
C PRO A 6 -15.35 -10.55 12.88
N ASN A 7 -14.40 -11.28 12.27
CA ASN A 7 -13.01 -10.83 12.18
C ASN A 7 -12.81 -9.67 11.20
N TYR A 8 -13.79 -9.35 10.37
CA TYR A 8 -13.73 -8.28 9.37
C TYR A 8 -14.33 -6.96 9.88
N VAL A 9 -14.15 -6.66 11.17
CA VAL A 9 -14.56 -5.38 11.74
C VAL A 9 -13.63 -4.28 11.20
N GLY A 10 -14.21 -3.30 10.50
CA GLY A 10 -13.46 -2.18 9.93
C GLY A 10 -12.59 -2.51 8.72
N GLY A 11 -12.64 -3.74 8.19
CA GLY A 11 -11.81 -4.13 7.05
C GLY A 11 -11.80 -5.62 6.78
N ASP A 12 -11.15 -6.03 5.71
CA ASP A 12 -11.02 -7.45 5.35
C ASP A 12 -9.56 -7.91 5.27
N ILE A 13 -9.38 -9.18 4.90
CA ILE A 13 -8.07 -9.84 4.81
C ILE A 13 -7.14 -9.25 3.74
N MET A 14 -7.66 -8.50 2.77
CA MET A 14 -6.85 -8.00 1.67
C MET A 14 -5.90 -6.92 2.16
N THR A 15 -6.41 -5.88 2.84
CA THR A 15 -5.59 -4.87 3.53
C THR A 15 -6.42 -3.99 4.47
N GLY A 16 -7.33 -4.57 5.25
CA GLY A 16 -8.20 -3.79 6.14
C GLY A 16 -9.29 -3.04 5.37
N ALA A 17 -9.55 -1.77 5.73
CA ALA A 17 -10.69 -1.00 5.21
C ALA A 17 -10.62 -0.68 3.70
N LYS A 18 -9.41 -0.41 3.20
CA LYS A 18 -9.12 0.14 1.84
C LYS A 18 -10.20 1.04 1.25
N ASP A 19 -10.38 2.19 1.89
CA ASP A 19 -11.15 3.31 1.32
C ASP A 19 -10.38 4.05 0.21
N ILE A 20 -11.06 5.00 -0.45
CA ILE A 20 -10.49 5.83 -1.52
C ILE A 20 -9.20 6.51 -1.07
N ARG A 21 -9.15 7.03 0.17
CA ARG A 21 -7.97 7.72 0.69
C ARG A 21 -6.78 6.76 0.76
N GLN A 22 -6.97 5.55 1.28
CA GLN A 22 -5.91 4.55 1.38
C GLN A 22 -5.51 3.98 0.02
N LEU A 23 -6.42 3.91 -0.96
CA LEU A 23 -6.10 3.53 -2.34
C LEU A 23 -5.30 4.62 -3.07
N THR A 24 -5.48 5.88 -2.68
CA THR A 24 -4.80 7.02 -3.32
C THR A 24 -3.43 7.30 -2.69
N PHE A 25 -3.36 7.34 -1.36
CA PHE A 25 -2.15 7.75 -0.63
C PHE A 25 -1.39 6.58 0.01
N GLY A 26 -1.99 5.39 0.09
CA GLY A 26 -1.41 4.27 0.80
C GLY A 26 -1.57 4.37 2.33
N PRO A 27 -0.59 3.90 3.12
CA PRO A 27 -0.70 3.84 4.59
C PRO A 27 -0.58 5.21 5.27
N ARG A 28 -0.11 6.24 4.57
CA ARG A 28 0.07 7.61 5.06
C ARG A 28 -0.31 8.62 3.98
N VAL A 29 -0.74 9.81 4.35
CA VAL A 29 -0.93 10.92 3.39
C VAL A 29 0.45 11.42 2.93
N THR A 30 0.80 11.13 1.68
CA THR A 30 2.10 11.48 1.07
C THR A 30 1.99 11.48 -0.45
N LEU A 31 2.89 12.21 -1.12
CA LEU A 31 3.07 12.15 -2.57
C LEU A 31 4.01 11.01 -3.01
N SER A 32 4.74 10.41 -2.07
CA SER A 32 5.62 9.26 -2.32
C SER A 32 5.18 8.08 -1.44
N PRO A 33 4.16 7.31 -1.86
CA PRO A 33 3.54 6.28 -1.02
C PRO A 33 4.42 5.06 -0.77
N TYR A 34 5.51 4.90 -1.53
CA TYR A 34 6.45 3.79 -1.39
C TYR A 34 7.61 4.10 -0.44
N ARG A 35 7.80 5.36 -0.05
CA ARG A 35 8.89 5.77 0.84
C ARG A 35 8.43 5.68 2.29
N THR A 36 9.21 4.99 3.13
CA THR A 36 8.87 4.81 4.56
C THR A 36 9.28 6.01 5.42
N GLY A 37 10.16 6.87 4.91
CA GLY A 37 10.79 7.96 5.65
C GLY A 37 12.19 7.61 6.18
N VAL A 38 12.54 6.33 6.25
CA VAL A 38 13.90 5.87 6.54
C VAL A 38 14.69 5.80 5.21
N PRO A 39 15.88 6.41 5.11
CA PRO A 39 16.70 6.37 3.90
C PRO A 39 16.94 4.94 3.41
N GLY A 40 16.82 4.72 2.10
CA GLY A 40 17.01 3.39 1.48
C GLY A 40 15.93 2.36 1.82
N THR A 41 14.86 2.71 2.53
CA THR A 41 13.81 1.78 2.94
C THR A 41 12.48 2.08 2.27
N TYR A 42 11.94 1.08 1.57
CA TYR A 42 10.73 1.20 0.77
C TYR A 42 9.69 0.16 1.19
N ILE A 43 8.42 0.46 0.95
CA ILE A 43 7.29 -0.45 1.19
C ILE A 43 6.72 -0.95 -0.14
N CYS A 44 6.60 -2.27 -0.29
CA CYS A 44 6.09 -2.97 -1.47
C CYS A 44 4.79 -3.75 -1.19
N SER A 45 4.05 -3.38 -0.14
CA SER A 45 2.86 -4.08 0.32
C SER A 45 1.60 -3.71 -0.50
N ALA A 46 0.57 -4.55 -0.49
CA ALA A 46 -0.78 -4.19 -0.97
C ALA A 46 -1.38 -2.97 -0.23
N ALA A 47 -0.76 -2.55 0.88
CA ALA A 47 -1.07 -1.30 1.56
C ALA A 47 -0.74 -0.04 0.75
N THR A 48 0.12 -0.11 -0.28
CA THR A 48 0.39 1.02 -1.17
C THR A 48 -0.48 0.97 -2.43
N PRO A 49 -0.72 2.10 -3.12
CA PRO A 49 -1.36 2.09 -4.43
C PRO A 49 -0.61 1.16 -5.40
N PRO A 50 -1.26 0.56 -6.41
CA PRO A 50 -2.71 0.59 -6.70
C PRO A 50 -3.58 -0.27 -5.76
N GLY A 51 -3.02 -0.98 -4.79
CA GLY A 51 -3.75 -1.75 -3.79
C GLY A 51 -3.74 -3.28 -4.02
N PRO A 52 -4.53 -4.02 -3.24
CA PRO A 52 -4.60 -5.48 -3.31
C PRO A 52 -5.12 -5.99 -4.67
N GLY A 53 -4.64 -7.16 -5.10
CA GLY A 53 -5.08 -7.80 -6.36
C GLY A 53 -4.49 -7.20 -7.64
N ALA A 54 -3.66 -6.16 -7.55
CA ALA A 54 -3.08 -5.48 -8.71
C ALA A 54 -1.80 -6.15 -9.24
N HIS A 55 -1.74 -7.49 -9.25
CA HIS A 55 -0.67 -8.25 -9.92
C HIS A 55 0.79 -7.85 -9.54
N GLY A 56 1.03 -7.49 -8.28
CA GLY A 56 2.37 -7.15 -7.80
C GLY A 56 2.86 -5.74 -8.17
N MET A 57 2.00 -4.87 -8.71
CA MET A 57 2.36 -3.51 -9.13
C MET A 57 2.93 -2.65 -7.98
N CYS A 58 2.52 -2.89 -6.73
CA CYS A 58 3.11 -2.22 -5.57
C CYS A 58 4.61 -2.49 -5.44
N GLY A 59 5.06 -3.73 -5.66
CA GLY A 59 6.48 -4.10 -5.67
C GLY A 59 7.24 -3.50 -6.84
N ALA A 60 6.66 -3.56 -8.05
CA ALA A 60 7.26 -2.95 -9.23
C ALA A 60 7.47 -1.44 -9.06
N ASN A 61 6.50 -0.73 -8.50
CA ASN A 61 6.60 0.71 -8.27
C ASN A 61 7.58 1.07 -7.14
N ALA A 62 7.62 0.28 -6.05
CA ALA A 62 8.60 0.46 -4.98
C ALA A 62 10.04 0.28 -5.51
N ALA A 63 10.28 -0.77 -6.30
CA ALA A 63 11.57 -1.01 -6.92
C ALA A 63 11.96 0.09 -7.91
N LYS A 64 11.01 0.56 -8.73
CA LYS A 64 11.23 1.68 -9.66
C LYS A 64 11.64 2.96 -8.92
N LEU A 65 11.00 3.27 -7.80
CA LEU A 65 11.38 4.42 -6.97
C LEU A 65 12.77 4.25 -6.37
N ALA A 66 13.07 3.08 -5.80
CA ALA A 66 14.39 2.78 -5.22
C ALA A 66 15.51 2.95 -6.25
N LEU A 67 15.34 2.39 -7.46
CA LEU A 67 16.28 2.54 -8.56
C LEU A 67 16.44 3.99 -9.04
N ALA A 68 15.40 4.81 -8.94
CA ALA A 68 15.46 6.22 -9.30
C ALA A 68 16.23 7.06 -8.26
N GLU A 69 16.18 6.69 -6.99
CA GLU A 69 16.90 7.37 -5.89
C GLU A 69 18.35 6.91 -5.71
N LEU A 70 18.75 5.78 -6.33
CA LEU A 70 20.14 5.31 -6.36
C LEU A 70 21.03 6.02 -7.40
N LYS A 71 20.43 6.77 -8.32
CA LYS A 71 21.14 7.56 -9.34
C LYS A 71 21.60 8.90 -8.76
#